data_AF-A0AAQ6IKP3-F1
#
_entry.id   AF-A0AAQ6IKP3-F1
#
_cell.length_a   1.000
_cell.length_b   1.000
_cell.length_c   1.000
_cell.angle_alpha   90.00
_cell.angle_beta   90.00
_cell.angle_gamma   90.00
#
_symmetry.space_group_name_H-M   'P 1'
#
loop_
_entity.id
_entity.type
_entity.pdbx_description
1 polymer ?
#
loop_
_entity_poly.entity_id
_entity_poly.type
_entity_poly.pdbx_seq_one_letter_code
_entity_poly.pdbx_strand_id
1 'polypeptide(L)'
;MAQKGLQLDQETISCSICLDLLKDPVAIPCGHSYCMNCINSFWDEEDGKKLYSCPQCRQTFTPRPVLVKNTMLAVLVEELKKTGLQAAPADHCYAGPEDVACDVCTGRKLKALKSCQVCLASFCKRHLQPHYDAAPLKKHKLVEPSKKLQENICSRHDEVMKMFCRTDQQCICYLCSVDQHQGHDTVSAAAERTERQRELEGSRQKLQQRIQDREKEVKLLQQEVEAINHSAGKTVEHSEKIFTQLIGLIDKRRSDVKQQIRSQQETEVSRVKELQEKLEQEITELKRKDAELEQLSHTEDHNQFLHNYTSVSALSQSTHSSSINIRPLRYFEDVTAAVSELRDKLQDILRETWTNISQTVTEVDVLLSNPEPKTRAEFLKYSQEITLDPNTAHSNLLLSDGNRRATVTKQHYSSHTDRFTSYYQVLSRESLTGRCYWEVKWSGTGGVYIAVAYKNISRTGSLNECGFGFNDKSWALNCHQNNFYFQGNGLSFHISGPPSSRIGVYLDHRAGVLSFYSISKIMTLLHRVQTTFTQPLYAGLCFYQSTDTAVFCKLQ
;
A
#
# COMPACT_ATOMS: atom_id res chain seq x y z
N MET A 1 9.84 -44.37 56.26
CA MET A 1 9.56 -43.29 57.23
C MET A 1 9.05 -42.09 56.45
N ALA A 2 7.77 -41.77 56.54
CA ALA A 2 7.20 -40.62 55.84
C ALA A 2 7.68 -39.34 56.54
N GLN A 3 8.48 -38.55 55.83
CA GLN A 3 8.92 -37.25 56.30
C GLN A 3 7.71 -36.31 56.22
N LYS A 4 7.06 -36.10 57.38
CA LYS A 4 5.96 -35.16 57.56
C LYS A 4 6.54 -33.76 57.35
N GLY A 5 6.55 -33.28 56.11
CA GLY A 5 6.86 -31.88 55.82
C GLY A 5 5.82 -31.02 56.51
N LEU A 6 6.22 -30.28 57.55
CA LEU A 6 5.39 -29.27 58.19
C LEU A 6 5.02 -28.23 57.12
N GLN A 7 3.77 -28.24 56.69
CA GLN A 7 3.20 -27.23 55.82
C GLN A 7 3.15 -25.93 56.66
N LEU A 8 4.09 -25.02 56.41
CA LEU A 8 4.12 -23.72 57.07
C LEU A 8 2.85 -22.96 56.65
N ASP A 9 1.96 -22.72 57.61
CA ASP A 9 0.70 -22.02 57.37
C ASP A 9 0.99 -20.54 57.06
N GLN A 10 0.45 -20.03 55.96
CA GLN A 10 0.69 -18.66 55.47
C GLN A 10 0.26 -17.60 56.50
N GLU A 11 -0.70 -17.95 57.37
CA GLU A 11 -1.13 -17.11 58.50
C GLU A 11 -0.02 -16.88 59.54
N THR A 12 0.93 -17.81 59.68
CA THR A 12 2.01 -17.73 60.71
C THR A 12 3.15 -16.78 60.34
N ILE A 13 3.27 -16.39 59.06
CA ILE A 13 4.36 -15.53 58.54
C ILE A 13 3.79 -14.26 57.87
N SER A 14 2.58 -13.88 58.24
CA SER A 14 1.90 -12.67 57.76
C SER A 14 1.99 -11.54 58.78
N CYS A 15 2.14 -10.31 58.28
CA CYS A 15 2.15 -9.10 59.08
C CYS A 15 0.72 -8.76 59.52
N SER A 16 0.46 -8.64 60.83
CA SER A 16 -0.91 -8.35 61.28
C SER A 16 -1.37 -6.89 61.02
N ILE A 17 -0.49 -6.02 60.52
CA ILE A 17 -0.82 -4.62 60.18
C ILE A 17 -1.30 -4.53 58.73
N CYS A 18 -0.51 -5.02 57.77
CA CYS A 18 -0.87 -4.98 56.35
C CYS A 18 -1.56 -6.24 55.85
N LEU A 19 -1.61 -7.29 56.67
CA LEU A 19 -2.22 -8.61 56.37
C LEU A 19 -1.55 -9.37 55.20
N ASP A 20 -0.37 -8.92 54.77
CA ASP A 20 0.45 -9.56 53.74
C ASP A 20 1.62 -10.36 54.36
N LEU A 21 2.26 -11.22 53.54
CA LEU A 21 3.55 -11.82 53.89
C LEU A 21 4.58 -10.77 54.32
N LEU A 22 5.32 -11.07 55.39
CA LEU A 22 6.27 -10.14 55.98
C LEU A 22 7.33 -9.66 54.97
N LYS A 23 7.36 -8.34 54.70
CA LYS A 23 8.40 -7.66 53.93
C LYS A 23 9.41 -7.05 54.89
N ASP A 24 10.67 -7.47 54.77
CA ASP A 24 11.72 -7.16 55.75
C ASP A 24 11.23 -7.42 57.19
N PRO A 25 10.95 -8.70 57.53
CA PRO A 25 10.39 -9.06 58.82
C PRO A 25 11.28 -8.56 59.96
N VAL A 26 10.65 -7.94 60.96
CA VAL A 26 11.28 -7.60 62.23
C VAL A 26 10.49 -8.22 63.35
N ALA A 27 11.18 -8.77 64.35
CA ALA A 27 10.56 -9.24 65.58
C ALA A 27 10.81 -8.20 66.66
N ILE A 28 9.74 -7.71 67.28
CA ILE A 28 9.85 -6.79 68.42
C ILE A 28 10.02 -7.58 69.74
N PRO A 29 10.42 -6.97 70.87
CA PRO A 29 10.80 -7.72 72.07
C PRO A 29 9.74 -8.66 72.67
N CYS A 30 8.45 -8.44 72.38
CA CYS A 30 7.38 -9.37 72.78
C CYS A 30 7.25 -10.61 71.87
N GLY A 31 8.09 -10.76 70.85
CA GLY A 31 8.12 -11.90 69.94
C GLY A 31 7.21 -11.78 68.71
N HIS A 32 6.32 -10.79 68.65
CA HIS A 32 5.49 -10.55 67.46
C HIS A 32 6.32 -9.98 66.31
N SER A 33 5.96 -10.36 65.09
CA SER A 33 6.70 -10.00 63.89
C SER A 33 5.87 -9.18 62.90
N TYR A 34 6.47 -8.15 62.34
CA TYR A 34 5.83 -7.20 61.42
C TYR A 34 6.76 -6.88 60.26
N CYS A 35 6.22 -6.29 59.20
CA CYS A 35 7.06 -5.61 58.21
C CYS A 35 7.73 -4.42 58.88
N MET A 36 9.04 -4.23 58.67
CA MET A 36 9.82 -3.11 59.21
C MET A 36 9.09 -1.76 59.06
N ASN A 37 8.57 -1.48 57.86
CA ASN A 37 7.89 -0.22 57.59
C ASN A 37 6.54 -0.12 58.32
N CYS A 38 5.77 -1.21 58.39
CA CYS A 38 4.45 -1.19 59.03
C CYS A 38 4.54 -0.87 60.52
N ILE A 39 5.49 -1.48 61.24
CA ILE A 39 5.65 -1.22 62.67
C ILE A 39 6.28 0.14 62.95
N ASN A 40 7.17 0.63 62.07
CA ASN A 40 7.68 1.99 62.17
C ASN A 40 6.56 3.02 62.01
N SER A 41 5.74 2.91 60.95
CA SER A 41 4.62 3.84 60.74
C SER A 41 3.62 3.82 61.89
N PHE A 42 3.32 2.64 62.44
CA PHE A 42 2.46 2.53 63.62
C PHE A 42 3.02 3.28 64.84
N TRP A 43 4.33 3.21 65.06
CA TRP A 43 4.99 3.95 66.15
C TRP A 43 5.20 5.43 65.86
N ASP A 44 5.41 5.81 64.61
CA ASP A 44 5.57 7.21 64.18
C ASP A 44 4.26 7.99 64.36
N GLU A 45 3.10 7.35 64.21
CA GLU A 45 1.79 7.94 64.56
C GLU A 45 1.60 8.16 66.08
N GLU A 46 2.31 7.39 66.92
CA GLU A 46 2.24 7.45 68.39
C GLU A 46 3.34 8.33 69.05
N ASP A 47 4.24 8.95 68.26
CA ASP A 47 5.47 9.61 68.75
C ASP A 47 5.24 10.74 69.77
N GLY A 48 4.02 11.29 69.85
CA GLY A 48 3.63 12.29 70.85
C GLY A 48 3.53 11.76 72.30
N LYS A 49 3.44 10.44 72.51
CA LYS A 49 3.21 9.84 73.85
C LYS A 49 4.45 9.18 74.47
N LYS A 50 5.58 9.09 73.74
CA LYS A 50 6.83 8.40 74.15
C LYS A 50 6.65 6.96 74.66
N LEU A 51 5.53 6.32 74.36
CA LEU A 51 5.16 5.00 74.83
C LEU A 51 4.76 4.16 73.62
N TYR A 52 5.60 3.19 73.24
CA TYR A 52 5.44 2.43 72.00
C TYR A 52 4.77 1.09 72.29
N SER A 53 3.66 0.77 71.62
CA SER A 53 2.91 -0.45 71.91
C SER A 53 3.00 -1.50 70.79
N CYS A 54 2.89 -2.78 71.14
CA CYS A 54 2.71 -3.87 70.17
C CYS A 54 1.26 -3.87 69.65
N PRO A 55 1.02 -3.85 68.32
CA PRO A 55 -0.34 -3.90 67.77
C PRO A 55 -1.16 -5.13 68.17
N GLN A 56 -0.51 -6.28 68.40
CA GLN A 56 -1.21 -7.54 68.69
C GLN A 56 -1.47 -7.75 70.19
N CYS A 57 -0.46 -7.63 71.06
CA CYS A 57 -0.62 -7.89 72.50
C CYS A 57 -0.70 -6.63 73.36
N ARG A 58 -0.53 -5.44 72.76
CA ARG A 58 -0.55 -4.13 73.43
C ARG A 58 0.52 -3.94 74.51
N GLN A 59 1.54 -4.81 74.55
CA GLN A 59 2.70 -4.63 75.43
C GLN A 59 3.43 -3.34 75.05
N THR A 60 3.76 -2.53 76.05
CA THR A 60 4.38 -1.21 75.88
C THR A 60 5.88 -1.24 76.11
N PHE A 61 6.63 -0.42 75.37
CA PHE A 61 8.09 -0.35 75.40
C PHE A 61 8.57 1.11 75.55
N THR A 62 9.52 1.32 76.46
CA THR A 62 10.22 2.59 76.66
C THR A 62 11.68 2.29 77.02
N PRO A 63 12.69 2.70 76.21
CA PRO A 63 12.62 3.51 74.98
C PRO A 63 12.10 2.73 73.75
N ARG A 64 11.98 3.40 72.59
CA ARG A 64 11.56 2.78 71.30
C ARG A 64 12.46 1.58 70.98
N PRO A 65 11.90 0.38 70.72
CA PRO A 65 12.70 -0.76 70.34
C PRO A 65 13.48 -0.50 69.05
N VAL A 66 14.77 -0.85 69.04
CA VAL A 66 15.59 -0.83 67.82
C VAL A 66 15.17 -2.02 66.95
N LEU A 67 14.74 -1.73 65.72
CA LEU A 67 14.31 -2.76 64.80
C LEU A 67 15.48 -3.25 63.96
N VAL A 68 15.71 -4.57 63.99
CA VAL A 68 16.70 -5.24 63.15
C VAL A 68 15.97 -6.33 62.36
N LYS A 69 16.32 -6.43 61.07
CA LYS A 69 15.74 -7.44 60.17
C LYS A 69 16.01 -8.85 60.71
N ASN A 70 14.94 -9.61 60.90
CA ASN A 70 15.00 -11.02 61.27
C ASN A 70 15.33 -11.85 60.01
N THR A 71 16.58 -12.26 59.90
CA THR A 71 17.11 -13.00 58.75
C THR A 71 16.46 -14.38 58.60
N MET A 72 16.07 -15.03 59.68
CA MET A 72 15.40 -16.34 59.63
C MET A 72 13.99 -16.25 59.07
N LEU A 73 13.19 -15.28 59.54
CA LEU A 73 11.87 -15.03 58.95
C LEU A 73 11.97 -14.59 57.50
N ALA A 74 12.99 -13.79 57.15
CA ALA A 74 13.21 -13.40 55.76
C ALA A 74 13.50 -14.61 54.87
N VAL A 75 14.35 -15.55 55.32
CA VAL A 75 14.61 -16.80 54.58
C VAL A 75 13.35 -17.65 54.45
N LEU A 76 12.55 -17.78 55.51
CA LEU A 76 11.29 -18.53 55.47
C LEU A 76 10.27 -17.92 54.50
N VAL A 77 10.13 -16.59 54.47
CA VAL A 77 9.28 -15.89 53.49
C VAL A 77 9.77 -16.14 52.07
N GLU A 78 11.08 -16.10 51.83
CA GLU A 78 11.65 -16.35 50.50
C GLU A 78 11.52 -17.82 50.06
N GLU A 79 11.70 -18.78 50.96
CA GLU A 79 11.48 -20.20 50.66
C GLU A 79 9.99 -20.51 50.42
N LEU A 80 9.07 -19.84 51.12
CA LEU A 80 7.63 -19.94 50.87
C LEU A 80 7.25 -19.34 49.50
N LYS A 81 7.88 -18.24 49.10
CA LYS A 81 7.75 -17.69 47.73
C LYS A 81 8.30 -18.63 46.66
N LYS A 82 9.39 -19.35 46.92
CA LYS A 82 10.03 -20.27 45.95
C LYS A 82 9.32 -21.61 45.80
N THR A 83 8.80 -22.16 46.91
CA THR A 83 8.01 -23.41 46.91
C THR A 83 6.60 -23.23 46.35
N GLY A 84 6.14 -21.98 46.21
CA GLY A 84 4.97 -21.59 45.42
C GLY A 84 5.23 -21.61 43.91
N LEU A 85 5.45 -22.79 43.33
CA LEU A 85 5.27 -23.02 41.89
C LEU A 85 3.84 -22.60 41.49
N GLN A 86 3.73 -21.42 40.87
CA GLN A 86 2.60 -20.94 40.07
C GLN A 86 1.20 -21.33 40.57
N ALA A 87 0.88 -21.03 41.83
CA ALA A 87 -0.50 -20.74 42.18
C ALA A 87 -0.74 -19.26 41.82
N ALA A 88 -1.58 -19.05 40.81
CA ALA A 88 -2.05 -17.74 40.37
C ALA A 88 -2.43 -16.84 41.57
N PRO A 89 -2.23 -15.51 41.47
CA PRO A 89 -2.52 -14.58 42.56
C PRO A 89 -3.96 -14.75 43.04
N ALA A 90 -4.16 -14.71 44.35
CA ALA A 90 -5.45 -14.73 45.05
C ALA A 90 -6.30 -13.46 44.80
N ASP A 91 -6.24 -12.91 43.59
CA ASP A 91 -6.96 -11.71 43.14
C ASP A 91 -8.21 -12.05 42.30
N HIS A 92 -8.52 -13.34 42.09
CA HIS A 92 -9.65 -13.76 41.25
C HIS A 92 -11.01 -13.87 41.95
N CYS A 93 -11.14 -13.42 43.20
CA CYS A 93 -12.42 -13.47 43.90
C CYS A 93 -13.27 -12.21 43.67
N TYR A 94 -12.67 -11.06 43.35
CA TYR A 94 -13.40 -9.81 43.09
C TYR A 94 -13.69 -9.64 41.59
N ALA A 95 -14.82 -9.02 41.27
CA ALA A 95 -15.18 -8.76 39.88
C ALA A 95 -14.36 -7.59 39.33
N GLY A 96 -13.53 -7.83 38.30
CA GLY A 96 -12.88 -6.78 37.53
C GLY A 96 -13.84 -6.05 36.58
N PRO A 97 -13.38 -5.02 35.84
CA PRO A 97 -14.22 -4.24 34.91
C PRO A 97 -14.93 -5.08 33.85
N GLU A 98 -14.30 -6.16 33.40
CA GLU A 98 -14.83 -7.07 32.39
C GLU A 98 -15.68 -8.20 32.98
N ASP A 99 -15.55 -8.49 34.28
CA ASP A 99 -16.28 -9.58 34.94
C ASP A 99 -17.73 -9.22 35.27
N VAL A 100 -18.57 -10.24 35.40
CA VAL A 100 -19.93 -10.11 35.93
C VAL A 100 -19.85 -10.19 37.44
N ALA A 101 -20.36 -9.17 38.13
CA ALA A 101 -20.34 -9.09 39.58
C ALA A 101 -21.50 -9.88 40.21
N CYS A 102 -21.30 -10.40 41.42
CA CYS A 102 -22.38 -11.02 42.18
C CYS A 102 -23.36 -9.97 42.70
N ASP A 103 -24.65 -10.17 42.44
CA ASP A 103 -25.71 -9.22 42.78
C ASP A 103 -26.08 -9.23 44.26
N VAL A 104 -25.77 -10.32 44.96
CA VAL A 104 -26.10 -10.52 46.39
C VAL A 104 -24.99 -10.04 47.33
N CYS A 105 -23.75 -9.88 46.84
CA CYS A 105 -22.65 -9.39 47.68
C CYS A 105 -22.92 -7.96 48.17
N THR A 106 -22.92 -7.78 49.49
CA THR A 106 -22.89 -6.46 50.13
C THR A 106 -21.46 -5.93 50.20
N GLY A 107 -21.20 -4.73 49.67
CA GLY A 107 -19.86 -4.13 49.62
C GLY A 107 -19.09 -4.44 48.33
N ARG A 108 -17.78 -4.74 48.42
CA ARG A 108 -16.96 -5.07 47.24
C ARG A 108 -17.45 -6.38 46.62
N LYS A 109 -17.97 -6.32 45.39
CA LYS A 109 -18.64 -7.45 44.75
C LYS A 109 -17.64 -8.51 44.27
N LEU A 110 -17.98 -9.77 44.55
CA LEU A 110 -17.21 -10.92 44.08
C LEU A 110 -17.55 -11.25 42.63
N LYS A 111 -16.62 -11.87 41.90
CA LYS A 111 -16.88 -12.40 40.55
C LYS A 111 -17.99 -13.46 40.61
N ALA A 112 -19.00 -13.30 39.77
CA ALA A 112 -20.06 -14.27 39.63
C ALA A 112 -19.53 -15.51 38.90
N LEU A 113 -19.94 -16.69 39.36
CA LEU A 113 -19.60 -17.97 38.73
C LEU A 113 -20.73 -18.48 37.85
N LYS A 114 -21.99 -18.22 38.22
CA LYS A 114 -23.17 -18.56 37.43
C LYS A 114 -24.23 -17.48 37.61
N SER A 115 -25.12 -17.42 36.64
CA SER A 115 -26.36 -16.66 36.72
C SER A 115 -27.56 -17.58 36.74
N CYS A 116 -28.55 -17.24 37.55
CA CYS A 116 -29.80 -17.98 37.60
C CYS A 116 -30.82 -17.33 36.66
N GLN A 117 -31.36 -18.10 35.72
CA GLN A 117 -32.41 -17.61 34.81
C GLN A 117 -33.76 -17.39 35.50
N VAL A 118 -33.95 -17.93 36.71
CA VAL A 118 -35.19 -17.78 37.49
C VAL A 118 -35.07 -16.62 38.49
N CYS A 119 -33.94 -16.49 39.18
CA CYS A 119 -33.72 -15.37 40.11
C CYS A 119 -33.28 -14.07 39.41
N LEU A 120 -32.94 -14.14 38.11
CA LEU A 120 -32.45 -13.01 37.31
C LEU A 120 -31.23 -12.31 37.93
N ALA A 121 -30.39 -13.10 38.59
CA ALA A 121 -29.24 -12.61 39.33
C ALA A 121 -28.00 -13.48 39.08
N SER A 122 -26.85 -12.85 39.22
CA SER A 122 -25.51 -13.40 39.16
C SER A 122 -24.98 -13.70 40.55
N PHE A 123 -24.44 -14.91 40.75
CA PHE A 123 -24.02 -15.40 42.06
C PHE A 123 -22.54 -15.77 42.07
N CYS A 124 -21.79 -15.29 43.07
CA CYS A 124 -20.47 -15.83 43.40
C CYS A 124 -20.61 -17.21 44.05
N LYS A 125 -19.49 -17.94 44.21
CA LYS A 125 -19.49 -19.30 44.78
C LYS A 125 -20.35 -19.45 46.03
N ARG A 126 -20.24 -18.51 46.98
CA ARG A 126 -20.97 -18.54 48.25
C ARG A 126 -22.47 -18.36 48.07
N HIS A 127 -22.89 -17.39 47.28
CA HIS A 127 -24.33 -17.13 47.05
C HIS A 127 -24.96 -18.08 46.02
N LEU A 128 -24.13 -18.85 45.30
CA LEU A 128 -24.58 -19.91 44.41
C LEU A 128 -24.89 -21.20 45.19
N GLN A 129 -24.22 -21.43 46.32
CA GLN A 129 -24.35 -22.65 47.13
C GLN A 129 -25.81 -23.04 47.48
N PRO A 130 -26.71 -22.10 47.86
CA PRO A 130 -28.11 -22.43 48.10
C PRO A 130 -28.85 -23.03 46.89
N HIS A 131 -28.43 -22.71 45.66
CA HIS A 131 -28.98 -23.33 44.45
C HIS A 131 -28.61 -24.81 44.31
N TYR A 132 -27.55 -25.26 44.97
CA TYR A 132 -27.16 -26.66 45.00
C TYR A 132 -27.70 -27.41 46.20
N ASP A 133 -27.93 -26.74 47.33
CA ASP A 133 -28.26 -27.43 48.59
C ASP A 133 -29.76 -27.40 48.90
N ALA A 134 -30.45 -26.29 48.61
CA ALA A 134 -31.87 -26.13 48.93
C ALA A 134 -32.77 -26.78 47.87
N ALA A 135 -33.63 -27.71 48.30
CA ALA A 135 -34.54 -28.45 47.41
C ALA A 135 -35.40 -27.58 46.47
N PRO A 136 -35.93 -26.41 46.90
CA PRO A 136 -36.67 -25.52 46.00
C PRO A 136 -35.79 -24.90 44.91
N LEU A 137 -34.53 -24.57 45.21
CA LEU A 137 -33.63 -23.82 44.32
C LEU A 137 -32.83 -24.73 43.38
N LYS A 138 -32.72 -26.04 43.66
CA LYS A 138 -32.10 -27.05 42.78
C LYS A 138 -32.71 -27.11 41.38
N LYS A 139 -33.98 -26.71 41.24
CA LYS A 139 -34.69 -26.70 39.95
C LYS A 139 -34.36 -25.47 39.10
N HIS A 140 -33.68 -24.47 39.67
CA HIS A 140 -33.35 -23.25 38.95
C HIS A 140 -32.25 -23.52 37.93
N LYS A 141 -32.45 -23.08 36.69
CA LYS A 141 -31.45 -23.22 35.63
C LYS A 141 -30.32 -22.20 35.79
N LEU A 142 -29.11 -22.70 35.98
CA LEU A 142 -27.88 -21.92 36.08
C LEU A 142 -27.16 -21.88 34.73
N VAL A 143 -26.73 -20.69 34.31
CA VAL A 143 -25.99 -20.44 33.05
C VAL A 143 -24.72 -19.65 33.32
N GLU A 144 -23.88 -19.50 32.29
CA GLU A 144 -22.70 -18.64 32.39
C GLU A 144 -23.09 -17.20 32.77
N PRO A 145 -22.28 -16.52 33.60
CA PRO A 145 -22.56 -15.14 33.99
C PRO A 145 -22.67 -14.23 32.78
N SER A 146 -23.71 -13.38 32.75
CA SER A 146 -23.91 -12.39 31.71
C SER A 146 -24.31 -11.05 32.32
N LYS A 147 -23.67 -9.95 31.88
CA LYS A 147 -24.04 -8.58 32.32
C LYS A 147 -25.44 -8.17 31.84
N LYS A 148 -26.00 -8.91 30.88
CA LYS A 148 -27.20 -8.57 30.13
C LYS A 148 -28.35 -9.54 30.44
N LEU A 149 -28.38 -10.15 31.63
CA LEU A 149 -29.45 -11.09 32.01
C LEU A 149 -30.82 -10.43 31.95
N GLN A 150 -30.94 -9.20 32.46
CA GLN A 150 -32.17 -8.43 32.47
C GLN A 150 -32.66 -8.07 31.05
N GLU A 151 -31.74 -7.92 30.09
CA GLU A 151 -32.08 -7.65 28.67
C GLU A 151 -32.79 -8.85 28.01
N ASN A 152 -32.75 -10.04 28.61
CA ASN A 152 -33.44 -11.24 28.10
C ASN A 152 -34.86 -11.38 28.68
N ILE A 153 -35.36 -10.39 29.42
CA ILE A 153 -36.68 -10.41 30.06
C ILE A 153 -37.61 -9.45 29.33
N CYS A 154 -38.79 -9.93 28.98
CA CYS A 154 -39.81 -9.12 28.33
C CYS A 154 -40.32 -8.07 29.30
N SER A 155 -40.10 -6.79 28.98
CA SER A 155 -40.54 -5.65 29.78
C SER A 155 -42.05 -5.59 30.03
N ARG A 156 -42.87 -6.19 29.15
CA ARG A 156 -44.33 -6.22 29.28
C ARG A 156 -44.87 -7.34 30.16
N HIS A 157 -44.21 -8.49 30.14
CA HIS A 157 -44.74 -9.72 30.73
C HIS A 157 -43.86 -10.29 31.85
N ASP A 158 -42.70 -9.67 32.10
CA ASP A 158 -41.67 -10.13 33.06
C ASP A 158 -41.22 -11.59 32.83
N GLU A 159 -41.35 -12.05 31.58
CA GLU A 159 -41.06 -13.41 31.16
C GLU A 159 -39.82 -13.49 30.29
N VAL A 160 -39.08 -14.60 30.41
CA VAL A 160 -37.85 -14.82 29.63
C VAL A 160 -38.17 -14.86 28.13
N MET A 161 -37.47 -14.05 27.35
CA MET A 161 -37.55 -14.02 25.90
C MET A 161 -36.94 -15.30 25.31
N LYS A 162 -37.79 -16.29 25.04
CA LYS A 162 -37.41 -17.59 24.48
C LYS A 162 -37.79 -17.76 23.00
N MET A 163 -38.51 -16.79 22.45
CA MET A 163 -38.97 -16.77 21.07
C MET A 163 -38.23 -15.67 20.29
N PHE A 164 -38.18 -15.80 18.97
CA PHE A 164 -37.65 -14.80 18.07
C PHE A 164 -38.68 -14.54 16.97
N CYS A 165 -39.04 -13.28 16.79
CA CYS A 165 -39.90 -12.86 15.68
C CYS A 165 -39.03 -12.50 14.48
N ARG A 166 -39.13 -13.26 13.39
CA ARG A 166 -38.39 -13.00 12.15
C ARG A 166 -38.94 -11.80 11.40
N THR A 167 -40.23 -11.52 11.52
CA THR A 167 -40.84 -10.33 10.92
C THR A 167 -40.25 -9.05 11.50
N ASP A 168 -40.10 -8.98 12.82
CA ASP A 168 -39.63 -7.77 13.53
C ASP A 168 -38.15 -7.83 13.95
N GLN A 169 -37.47 -8.96 13.69
CA GLN A 169 -36.05 -9.20 14.01
C GLN A 169 -35.68 -8.96 15.48
N GLN A 170 -36.50 -9.45 16.41
CA GLN A 170 -36.28 -9.27 17.85
C GLN A 170 -36.64 -10.51 18.68
N CYS A 171 -35.94 -10.68 19.81
CA CYS A 171 -36.27 -11.68 20.82
C CYS A 171 -37.54 -11.24 21.57
N ILE A 172 -38.47 -12.15 21.77
CA ILE A 172 -39.76 -11.92 22.47
C ILE A 172 -40.06 -13.06 23.44
N CYS A 173 -40.94 -12.85 24.42
CA CYS A 173 -41.46 -13.93 25.26
C CYS A 173 -42.62 -14.68 24.57
N TYR A 174 -43.05 -15.81 25.14
CA TYR A 174 -44.15 -16.61 24.58
C TYR A 174 -45.47 -15.83 24.53
N LEU A 175 -45.79 -15.04 25.56
CA LEU A 175 -47.02 -14.23 25.61
C LEU A 175 -47.06 -13.17 24.49
N CYS A 176 -45.93 -12.51 24.21
CA CYS A 176 -45.81 -11.59 23.08
C CYS A 176 -46.09 -12.27 21.73
N SER A 177 -45.74 -13.55 21.56
CA SER A 177 -45.93 -14.28 20.30
C SER A 177 -47.40 -14.55 19.98
N VAL A 178 -48.26 -14.63 20.99
CA VAL A 178 -49.70 -14.92 20.86
C VAL A 178 -50.60 -13.69 21.02
N ASP A 179 -50.04 -12.55 21.43
CA ASP A 179 -50.71 -11.25 21.57
C ASP A 179 -50.21 -10.27 20.49
N GLN A 180 -49.27 -9.39 20.82
CA GLN A 180 -48.81 -8.33 19.92
C GLN A 180 -48.19 -8.83 18.59
N HIS A 181 -47.53 -9.98 18.60
CA HIS A 181 -46.90 -10.57 17.41
C HIS A 181 -47.74 -11.71 16.82
N GLN A 182 -49.04 -11.74 17.14
CA GLN A 182 -49.95 -12.74 16.59
C GLN A 182 -49.99 -12.65 15.07
N GLY A 183 -49.69 -13.76 14.39
CA GLY A 183 -49.63 -13.84 12.93
C GLY A 183 -48.27 -13.48 12.31
N HIS A 184 -47.27 -13.07 13.09
CA HIS A 184 -45.90 -12.91 12.60
C HIS A 184 -45.18 -14.27 12.53
N ASP A 185 -44.12 -14.37 11.71
CA ASP A 185 -43.26 -15.55 11.68
C ASP A 185 -42.42 -15.59 12.97
N THR A 186 -42.82 -16.43 13.91
CA THR A 186 -42.15 -16.59 15.20
C THR A 186 -41.63 -18.01 15.34
N VAL A 187 -40.37 -18.11 15.77
CA VAL A 187 -39.70 -19.38 16.03
C VAL A 187 -39.08 -19.34 17.42
N SER A 188 -38.64 -20.49 17.95
CA SER A 188 -37.86 -20.46 19.19
C SER A 188 -36.51 -19.76 18.94
N ALA A 189 -36.04 -18.97 19.91
CA ALA A 189 -34.75 -18.29 19.81
C ALA A 189 -33.58 -19.29 19.66
N ALA A 190 -33.72 -20.49 20.22
CA ALA A 190 -32.75 -21.57 20.04
C ALA A 190 -32.68 -22.05 18.57
N ALA A 191 -33.83 -22.26 17.92
CA ALA A 191 -33.89 -22.67 16.52
C ALA A 191 -33.35 -21.60 15.59
N GLU A 192 -33.73 -20.33 15.80
CA GLU A 192 -33.18 -19.21 15.00
C GLU A 192 -31.67 -19.08 15.16
N ARG A 193 -31.15 -19.20 16.39
CA ARG A 193 -29.71 -19.20 16.64
C ARG A 193 -29.01 -20.30 15.84
N THR A 194 -29.55 -21.51 15.80
CA THR A 194 -28.96 -22.61 15.03
C THR A 194 -28.90 -22.29 13.53
N GLU A 195 -29.94 -21.67 12.98
CA GLU A 195 -29.95 -21.27 11.56
C GLU A 195 -28.93 -20.15 11.29
N ARG A 196 -28.95 -19.07 12.10
CA ARG A 196 -27.99 -17.95 11.98
C ARG A 196 -26.54 -18.38 12.20
N GLN A 197 -26.31 -19.35 13.08
CA GLN A 197 -25.00 -19.94 13.30
C GLN A 197 -24.51 -20.65 12.03
N ARG A 198 -25.38 -21.38 11.33
CA ARG A 198 -25.05 -22.05 10.05
C ARG A 198 -24.76 -21.02 8.95
N GLU A 199 -25.55 -19.96 8.84
CA GLU A 199 -25.30 -18.85 7.90
C GLU A 199 -23.96 -18.14 8.16
N LEU A 200 -23.63 -17.93 9.43
CA LEU A 200 -22.38 -17.31 9.87
C LEU A 200 -21.17 -18.20 9.52
N GLU A 201 -21.27 -19.51 9.74
CA GLU A 201 -20.24 -20.47 9.37
C GLU A 201 -20.00 -20.50 7.86
N GLY A 202 -21.07 -20.50 7.05
CA GLY A 202 -20.96 -20.39 5.60
C GLY A 202 -20.31 -19.07 5.13
N SER A 203 -20.67 -17.96 5.78
CA SER A 203 -20.06 -16.65 5.50
C SER A 203 -18.59 -16.59 5.88
N ARG A 204 -18.21 -17.20 7.02
CA ARG A 204 -16.83 -17.32 7.49
C ARG A 204 -15.99 -18.15 6.51
N GLN A 205 -16.51 -19.26 6.01
CA GLN A 205 -15.82 -20.09 5.01
C GLN A 205 -15.57 -19.30 3.70
N LYS A 206 -16.58 -18.56 3.21
CA LYS A 206 -16.41 -17.67 2.03
C LYS A 206 -15.34 -16.60 2.25
N LEU A 207 -15.29 -16.01 3.45
CA LEU A 207 -14.26 -15.03 3.78
C LEU A 207 -12.87 -15.66 3.83
N GLN A 208 -12.72 -16.84 4.44
CA GLN A 208 -11.47 -17.59 4.46
C GLN A 208 -10.98 -17.93 3.05
N GLN A 209 -11.87 -18.35 2.14
CA GLN A 209 -11.52 -18.58 0.75
C GLN A 209 -10.98 -17.31 0.08
N ARG A 210 -11.68 -16.17 0.26
CA ARG A 210 -11.23 -14.88 -0.29
C ARG A 210 -9.87 -14.46 0.27
N ILE A 211 -9.60 -14.71 1.55
CA ILE A 211 -8.29 -14.44 2.16
C ILE A 211 -7.22 -15.28 1.47
N GLN A 212 -7.44 -16.59 1.32
CA GLN A 212 -6.49 -17.48 0.64
C GLN A 212 -6.25 -17.07 -0.83
N ASP A 213 -7.29 -16.66 -1.54
CA ASP A 213 -7.16 -16.20 -2.92
C ASP A 213 -6.32 -14.91 -3.00
N ARG A 214 -6.55 -13.96 -2.09
CA ARG A 214 -5.73 -12.73 -2.01
C ARG A 214 -4.29 -13.01 -1.57
N GLU A 215 -4.06 -13.96 -0.66
CA GLU A 215 -2.71 -14.39 -0.29
C GLU A 215 -1.95 -15.00 -1.48
N LYS A 216 -2.63 -15.75 -2.35
CA LYS A 216 -2.02 -16.25 -3.60
C LYS A 216 -1.68 -15.11 -4.57
N GLU A 217 -2.57 -14.14 -4.74
CA GLU A 217 -2.29 -12.95 -5.57
C GLU A 217 -1.09 -12.15 -5.03
N VAL A 218 -0.97 -11.98 -3.71
CA VAL A 218 0.19 -11.31 -3.10
C VAL A 218 1.48 -12.07 -3.40
N LYS A 219 1.48 -13.41 -3.32
CA LYS A 219 2.65 -14.22 -3.68
C LYS A 219 3.03 -14.07 -5.15
N LEU A 220 2.05 -13.99 -6.06
CA LEU A 220 2.30 -13.74 -7.48
C LEU A 220 2.96 -12.37 -7.68
N LEU A 221 2.48 -11.34 -7.00
CA LEU A 221 3.08 -10.00 -7.07
C LEU A 221 4.50 -9.98 -6.51
N GLN A 222 4.80 -10.74 -5.45
CA GLN A 222 6.16 -10.89 -4.93
C GLN A 222 7.10 -11.52 -5.96
N GLN A 223 6.65 -12.57 -6.66
CA GLN A 223 7.42 -13.19 -7.75
C GLN A 223 7.65 -12.23 -8.90
N GLU A 224 6.67 -11.40 -9.25
CA GLU A 224 6.82 -10.38 -10.30
C GLU A 224 7.87 -9.34 -9.91
N VAL A 225 7.86 -8.86 -8.66
CA VAL A 225 8.89 -7.93 -8.15
C VAL A 225 10.29 -8.54 -8.26
N GLU A 226 10.45 -9.82 -7.90
CA GLU A 226 11.72 -10.53 -8.04
C GLU A 226 12.15 -10.63 -9.51
N ALA A 227 11.22 -10.92 -10.42
CA ALA A 227 11.49 -11.00 -11.86
C ALA A 227 11.91 -9.64 -12.44
N ILE A 228 11.24 -8.55 -12.05
CA ILE A 228 11.61 -7.17 -12.43
C ILE A 228 13.04 -6.88 -11.99
N ASN A 229 13.34 -7.11 -10.71
CA ASN A 229 14.66 -6.82 -10.15
C ASN A 229 15.75 -7.63 -10.85
N HIS A 230 15.49 -8.91 -11.14
CA HIS A 230 16.42 -9.76 -11.87
C HIS A 230 16.64 -9.27 -13.31
N SER A 231 15.56 -8.95 -14.02
CA SER A 231 15.62 -8.43 -15.40
C SER A 231 16.36 -7.10 -15.49
N ALA A 232 16.05 -6.16 -14.59
CA ALA A 232 16.73 -4.88 -14.49
C ALA A 232 18.22 -5.06 -14.20
N GLY A 233 18.58 -5.89 -13.22
CA GLY A 233 19.97 -6.19 -12.89
C GLY A 233 20.75 -6.77 -14.08
N LYS A 234 20.16 -7.73 -14.80
CA LYS A 234 20.78 -8.32 -16.00
C LYS A 234 20.95 -7.30 -17.13
N THR A 235 19.99 -6.40 -17.29
CA THR A 235 20.05 -5.34 -18.30
C THR A 235 21.18 -4.36 -17.98
N VAL A 236 21.29 -3.93 -16.72
CA VAL A 236 22.40 -3.09 -16.24
C VAL A 236 23.74 -3.75 -16.50
N GLU A 237 23.93 -5.01 -16.11
CA GLU A 237 25.17 -5.75 -16.33
C GLU A 237 25.55 -5.79 -17.82
N HIS A 238 24.58 -6.07 -18.69
CA HIS A 238 24.83 -6.11 -20.13
C HIS A 238 25.18 -4.73 -20.69
N SER A 239 24.47 -3.68 -20.28
CA SER A 239 24.75 -2.31 -20.66
C SER A 239 26.14 -1.86 -20.19
N GLU A 240 26.54 -2.14 -18.95
CA GLU A 240 27.87 -1.84 -18.43
C GLU A 240 28.96 -2.53 -19.26
N LYS A 241 28.75 -3.77 -19.66
CA LYS A 241 29.69 -4.50 -20.53
C LYS A 241 29.84 -3.83 -21.89
N ILE A 242 28.74 -3.38 -22.49
CA ILE A 242 28.76 -2.65 -23.78
C ILE A 242 29.54 -1.33 -23.62
N PHE A 243 29.25 -0.54 -22.60
CA PHE A 243 29.96 0.72 -22.36
C PHE A 243 31.45 0.50 -22.09
N THR A 244 31.80 -0.56 -21.34
CA THR A 244 33.20 -0.93 -21.10
C THR A 244 33.93 -1.25 -22.41
N GLN A 245 33.28 -1.97 -23.34
CA GLN A 245 33.85 -2.25 -24.66
C GLN A 245 34.07 -0.96 -25.48
N LEU A 246 33.12 -0.03 -25.44
CA LEU A 246 33.23 1.27 -26.11
C LEU A 246 34.39 2.11 -25.56
N ILE A 247 34.53 2.17 -24.23
CA ILE A 247 35.65 2.85 -23.57
C ILE A 247 36.99 2.25 -24.04
N GLY A 248 37.09 0.91 -24.06
CA GLY A 248 38.28 0.22 -24.53
C GLY A 248 38.64 0.54 -25.99
N LEU A 249 37.64 0.64 -26.88
CA LEU A 249 37.85 1.05 -28.26
C LEU A 249 38.37 2.50 -28.38
N ILE A 250 37.79 3.42 -27.60
CA ILE A 250 38.22 4.83 -27.58
C ILE A 250 39.64 4.96 -27.03
N ASP A 251 39.99 4.26 -25.95
CA ASP A 251 41.34 4.25 -25.37
C ASP A 251 42.37 3.67 -26.35
N LYS A 252 42.00 2.64 -27.12
CA LYS A 252 42.82 2.12 -28.20
C LYS A 252 43.09 3.18 -29.27
N ARG A 253 42.04 3.85 -29.76
CA ARG A 253 42.20 4.93 -30.75
C ARG A 253 43.01 6.12 -30.22
N ARG A 254 42.84 6.48 -28.94
CA ARG A 254 43.68 7.47 -28.26
C ARG A 254 45.16 7.10 -28.35
N SER A 255 45.47 5.84 -28.11
CA SER A 255 46.84 5.31 -28.15
C SER A 255 47.39 5.30 -29.58
N ASP A 256 46.59 4.88 -30.56
CA ASP A 256 46.96 4.90 -31.99
C ASP A 256 47.34 6.32 -32.45
N VAL A 257 46.49 7.32 -32.16
CA VAL A 257 46.73 8.73 -32.53
C VAL A 257 47.99 9.27 -31.85
N LYS A 258 48.18 8.98 -30.54
CA LYS A 258 49.39 9.36 -29.81
C LYS A 258 50.65 8.79 -30.47
N GLN A 259 50.62 7.52 -30.85
CA GLN A 259 51.76 6.85 -31.49
C GLN A 259 52.06 7.45 -32.87
N GLN A 260 51.03 7.71 -33.69
CA GLN A 260 51.21 8.34 -35.00
C GLN A 260 51.85 9.73 -34.90
N ILE A 261 51.39 10.56 -33.95
CA ILE A 261 51.97 11.90 -33.72
C ILE A 261 53.45 11.78 -33.34
N ARG A 262 53.81 10.87 -32.42
CA ARG A 262 55.20 10.68 -31.98
C ARG A 262 56.10 10.16 -33.10
N SER A 263 55.63 9.20 -33.88
CA SER A 263 56.37 8.66 -35.03
C SER A 263 56.66 9.74 -36.08
N GLN A 264 55.65 10.56 -36.43
CA GLN A 264 55.84 11.66 -37.38
C GLN A 264 56.77 12.75 -36.82
N GLN A 265 56.64 13.05 -35.52
CA GLN A 265 57.53 13.98 -34.83
C GLN A 265 58.98 13.50 -34.91
N GLU A 266 59.27 12.25 -34.57
CA GLU A 266 60.63 11.67 -34.63
C GLU A 266 61.19 11.71 -36.06
N THR A 267 60.37 11.40 -37.07
CA THR A 267 60.76 11.43 -38.48
C THR A 267 61.14 12.84 -38.94
N GLU A 268 60.29 13.84 -38.70
CA GLU A 268 60.57 15.21 -39.11
C GLU A 268 61.75 15.83 -38.32
N VAL A 269 61.86 15.53 -37.02
CA VAL A 269 63.01 15.97 -36.21
C VAL A 269 64.31 15.37 -36.75
N SER A 270 64.33 14.09 -37.13
CA SER A 270 65.51 13.44 -37.71
C SER A 270 65.91 14.10 -39.03
N ARG A 271 64.93 14.38 -39.91
CA ARG A 271 65.15 15.07 -41.19
C ARG A 271 65.75 16.47 -41.01
N VAL A 272 65.28 17.21 -40.01
CA VAL A 272 65.84 18.54 -39.68
C VAL A 272 67.28 18.43 -39.14
N LYS A 273 67.55 17.45 -38.27
CA LYS A 273 68.90 17.20 -37.74
C LYS A 273 69.91 16.85 -38.84
N GLU A 274 69.54 15.99 -39.78
CA GLU A 274 70.40 15.64 -40.91
C GLU A 274 70.75 16.86 -41.78
N LEU A 275 69.79 17.79 -41.96
CA LEU A 275 70.04 19.03 -42.69
C LEU A 275 70.95 19.98 -41.89
N GLN A 276 70.76 20.05 -40.58
CA GLN A 276 71.61 20.82 -39.68
C GLN A 276 73.05 20.30 -39.72
N GLU A 277 73.27 18.99 -39.61
CA GLU A 277 74.61 18.39 -39.68
C GLU A 277 75.31 18.68 -41.00
N LYS A 278 74.59 18.64 -42.13
CA LYS A 278 75.14 19.01 -43.45
C LYS A 278 75.59 20.47 -43.50
N LEU A 279 74.79 21.40 -42.97
CA LEU A 279 75.16 22.81 -42.89
C LEU A 279 76.35 23.04 -41.96
N GLU A 280 76.41 22.35 -40.82
CA GLU A 280 77.54 22.46 -39.88
C GLU A 280 78.85 21.98 -40.52
N GLN A 281 78.79 20.90 -41.31
CA GLN A 281 79.93 20.43 -42.12
C GLN A 281 80.34 21.46 -43.18
N GLU A 282 79.38 22.02 -43.91
CA GLU A 282 79.65 23.06 -44.93
C GLU A 282 80.26 24.32 -44.31
N ILE A 283 79.75 24.78 -43.16
CA ILE A 283 80.31 25.90 -42.40
C ILE A 283 81.75 25.61 -41.97
N THR A 284 82.02 24.38 -41.52
CA THR A 284 83.37 23.97 -41.10
C THR A 284 84.35 24.01 -42.26
N GLU A 285 83.93 23.53 -43.43
CA GLU A 285 84.75 23.55 -44.65
C GLU A 285 84.96 24.98 -45.17
N LEU A 286 83.93 25.84 -45.12
CA LEU A 286 84.06 27.25 -45.47
C LEU A 286 85.03 27.98 -44.53
N LYS A 287 84.95 27.74 -43.21
CA LYS A 287 85.90 28.30 -42.23
C LYS A 287 87.35 27.85 -42.48
N ARG A 288 87.54 26.59 -42.92
CA ARG A 288 88.87 26.07 -43.30
C ARG A 288 89.42 26.83 -44.52
N LYS A 289 88.61 26.99 -45.57
CA LYS A 289 89.00 27.72 -46.79
C LYS A 289 89.27 29.20 -46.52
N ASP A 290 88.48 29.82 -45.67
CA ASP A 290 88.68 31.20 -45.22
C ASP A 290 90.03 31.38 -44.50
N ALA A 291 90.38 30.47 -43.59
CA ALA A 291 91.68 30.48 -42.92
C ALA A 291 92.87 30.28 -43.88
N GLU A 292 92.72 29.46 -44.92
CA GLU A 292 93.76 29.28 -45.97
C GLU A 292 93.93 30.54 -46.83
N LEU A 293 92.83 31.21 -47.17
CA LEU A 293 92.86 32.51 -47.87
C LEU A 293 93.52 33.59 -47.00
N GLU A 294 93.22 33.61 -45.71
CA GLU A 294 93.83 34.57 -44.77
C GLU A 294 95.33 34.30 -44.59
N GLN A 295 95.78 33.06 -44.51
CA GLN A 295 97.22 32.76 -44.48
C GLN A 295 97.93 33.21 -45.77
N LEU A 296 97.29 33.00 -46.92
CA LEU A 296 97.84 33.44 -48.20
C LEU A 296 97.94 34.97 -48.29
N SER A 297 96.94 35.72 -47.78
CA SER A 297 96.93 37.19 -47.80
C SER A 297 98.09 37.81 -47.01
N HIS A 298 98.62 37.10 -46.01
CA HIS A 298 99.76 37.50 -45.19
C HIS A 298 101.13 37.03 -45.74
N THR A 299 101.19 36.40 -46.91
CA THR A 299 102.46 35.93 -47.50
C THR A 299 103.22 37.10 -48.13
N GLU A 300 104.36 37.49 -47.56
CA GLU A 300 105.18 38.62 -48.05
C GLU A 300 105.97 38.32 -49.34
N ASP A 301 106.30 37.05 -49.61
CA ASP A 301 107.01 36.65 -50.83
C ASP A 301 106.07 36.61 -52.04
N HIS A 302 106.29 37.54 -52.98
CA HIS A 302 105.45 37.70 -54.18
C HIS A 302 105.40 36.45 -55.07
N ASN A 303 106.49 35.66 -55.17
CA ASN A 303 106.50 34.45 -56.00
C ASN A 303 105.73 33.30 -55.32
N GLN A 304 105.91 33.14 -54.00
CA GLN A 304 105.20 32.14 -53.21
C GLN A 304 103.69 32.43 -53.14
N PHE A 305 103.31 33.70 -53.02
CA PHE A 305 101.91 34.12 -53.13
C PHE A 305 101.30 33.71 -54.47
N LEU A 306 101.94 34.05 -55.60
CA LEU A 306 101.41 33.73 -56.94
C LEU A 306 101.33 32.22 -57.20
N HIS A 307 102.31 31.45 -56.73
CA HIS A 307 102.28 29.99 -56.80
C HIS A 307 101.11 29.40 -56.01
N ASN A 308 100.92 29.83 -54.76
CA ASN A 308 99.86 29.30 -53.89
C ASN A 308 98.46 29.83 -54.25
N TYR A 309 98.35 31.05 -54.78
CA TYR A 309 97.09 31.66 -55.20
C TYR A 309 96.36 30.84 -56.27
N THR A 310 97.12 30.21 -57.17
CA THR A 310 96.54 29.36 -58.22
C THR A 310 95.84 28.13 -57.61
N SER A 311 96.39 27.54 -56.55
CA SER A 311 95.80 26.40 -55.84
C SER A 311 94.61 26.80 -54.96
N VAL A 312 94.70 27.95 -54.26
CA VAL A 312 93.65 28.41 -53.35
C VAL A 312 92.45 29.01 -54.10
N SER A 313 92.66 29.70 -55.22
CA SER A 313 91.57 30.25 -56.03
C SER A 313 90.68 29.15 -56.63
N ALA A 314 91.26 28.01 -57.03
CA ALA A 314 90.52 26.84 -57.49
C ALA A 314 89.64 26.21 -56.39
N LEU A 315 90.01 26.35 -55.11
CA LEU A 315 89.23 25.86 -53.96
C LEU A 315 88.04 26.77 -53.62
N SER A 316 88.10 28.06 -53.98
CA SER A 316 87.09 29.08 -53.63
C SER A 316 85.81 29.02 -54.47
N GLN A 317 85.85 28.40 -55.66
CA GLN A 317 84.69 28.24 -56.52
C GLN A 317 83.80 27.08 -56.04
N SER A 318 83.05 27.30 -54.96
CA SER A 318 81.98 26.37 -54.53
C SER A 318 80.63 26.81 -55.08
N THR A 319 79.90 25.90 -55.73
CA THR A 319 78.63 26.13 -56.45
C THR A 319 77.37 25.92 -55.60
N HIS A 320 77.47 25.71 -54.29
CA HIS A 320 76.32 25.28 -53.48
C HIS A 320 75.74 26.38 -52.59
N SER A 321 75.03 27.33 -53.21
CA SER A 321 74.10 28.23 -52.50
C SER A 321 72.67 27.72 -52.67
N SER A 322 72.32 26.61 -52.01
CA SER A 322 70.91 26.22 -51.91
C SER A 322 70.30 26.83 -50.66
N SER A 323 69.49 27.89 -50.82
CA SER A 323 68.71 28.48 -49.74
C SER A 323 67.74 27.45 -49.16
N ILE A 324 67.85 27.14 -47.87
CA ILE A 324 66.91 26.24 -47.18
C ILE A 324 65.58 26.96 -47.00
N ASN A 325 64.52 26.39 -47.57
CA ASN A 325 63.18 26.92 -47.45
C ASN A 325 62.47 26.21 -46.29
N ILE A 326 62.39 26.85 -45.13
CA ILE A 326 61.65 26.34 -43.98
C ILE A 326 60.17 26.70 -44.17
N ARG A 327 59.32 25.70 -44.42
CA ARG A 327 57.86 25.90 -44.51
C ARG A 327 57.26 26.24 -43.13
N PRO A 328 56.12 26.97 -43.07
CA PRO A 328 55.50 27.39 -41.81
C PRO A 328 55.04 26.22 -40.91
N LEU A 329 55.00 26.50 -39.59
CA LEU A 329 54.84 25.62 -38.42
C LEU A 329 53.54 24.80 -38.27
N ARG A 330 52.67 24.68 -39.28
CA ARG A 330 51.35 24.00 -39.15
C ARG A 330 51.44 22.46 -39.18
N TYR A 331 52.31 21.83 -38.39
CA TYR A 331 52.56 20.38 -38.53
C TYR A 331 51.49 19.48 -37.89
N PHE A 332 50.79 19.94 -36.84
CA PHE A 332 49.86 19.08 -36.07
C PHE A 332 48.52 19.75 -35.70
N GLU A 333 48.29 21.01 -36.07
CA GLU A 333 47.02 21.69 -35.83
C GLU A 333 45.85 20.97 -36.52
N ASP A 334 46.08 20.47 -37.73
CA ASP A 334 45.09 19.70 -38.51
C ASP A 334 44.72 18.38 -37.82
N VAL A 335 45.67 17.76 -37.10
CA VAL A 335 45.38 16.55 -36.30
C VAL A 335 44.45 16.88 -35.15
N THR A 336 44.66 18.03 -34.50
CA THR A 336 43.78 18.50 -33.41
C THR A 336 42.38 18.83 -33.93
N ALA A 337 42.28 19.45 -35.11
CA ALA A 337 41.03 19.73 -35.77
C ALA A 337 40.27 18.42 -36.12
N ALA A 338 40.97 17.43 -36.69
CA ALA A 338 40.39 16.13 -37.02
C ALA A 338 39.90 15.35 -35.78
N VAL A 339 40.66 15.37 -34.68
CA VAL A 339 40.23 14.75 -33.41
C VAL A 339 39.03 15.49 -32.81
N SER A 340 38.96 16.81 -32.96
CA SER A 340 37.81 17.61 -32.51
C SER A 340 36.55 17.29 -33.33
N GLU A 341 36.68 17.14 -34.65
CA GLU A 341 35.57 16.72 -35.51
C GLU A 341 35.06 15.32 -35.14
N LEU A 342 35.96 14.38 -34.81
CA LEU A 342 35.58 13.06 -34.33
C LEU A 342 34.79 13.13 -33.00
N ARG A 343 35.23 13.97 -32.06
CA ARG A 343 34.51 14.20 -30.79
C ARG A 343 33.09 14.69 -31.06
N ASP A 344 32.93 15.70 -31.91
CA ASP A 344 31.64 16.33 -32.16
C ASP A 344 30.67 15.33 -32.81
N LYS A 345 31.14 14.55 -33.79
CA LYS A 345 30.34 13.46 -34.40
C LYS A 345 29.92 12.38 -33.38
N LEU A 346 30.81 11.98 -32.48
CA LEU A 346 30.46 11.02 -31.43
C LEU A 346 29.43 11.58 -30.45
N GLN A 347 29.53 12.86 -30.09
CA GLN A 347 28.56 13.50 -29.21
C GLN A 347 27.17 13.58 -29.84
N ASP A 348 27.08 13.87 -31.14
CA ASP A 348 25.80 13.93 -31.85
C ASP A 348 25.13 12.56 -31.92
N ILE A 349 25.88 11.51 -32.26
CA ILE A 349 25.37 10.13 -32.28
C ILE A 349 24.88 9.72 -30.88
N LEU A 350 25.64 10.04 -29.83
CA LEU A 350 25.24 9.74 -28.46
C LEU A 350 23.96 10.47 -28.08
N ARG A 351 23.80 11.73 -28.46
CA ARG A 351 22.59 12.52 -28.16
C ARG A 351 21.35 11.95 -28.85
N GLU A 352 21.46 11.60 -30.13
CA GLU A 352 20.36 11.03 -30.92
C GLU A 352 19.96 9.64 -30.40
N THR A 353 20.94 8.79 -30.09
CA THR A 353 20.65 7.43 -29.62
C THR A 353 20.18 7.41 -28.17
N TRP A 354 20.58 8.40 -27.35
CA TRP A 354 20.17 8.51 -25.96
C TRP A 354 18.66 8.69 -25.79
N THR A 355 18.00 9.46 -26.68
CA THR A 355 16.54 9.64 -26.61
C THR A 355 15.81 8.31 -26.79
N ASN A 356 16.30 7.45 -27.69
CA ASN A 356 15.72 6.12 -27.92
C ASN A 356 15.91 5.21 -26.70
N ILE A 357 17.12 5.18 -26.13
CA ILE A 357 17.41 4.40 -24.91
C ILE A 357 16.52 4.89 -23.75
N SER A 358 16.45 6.20 -23.55
CA SER A 358 15.62 6.80 -22.50
C SER A 358 14.16 6.43 -22.70
N GLN A 359 13.65 6.50 -23.92
CA GLN A 359 12.26 6.15 -24.24
C GLN A 359 11.98 4.68 -23.92
N THR A 360 12.83 3.75 -24.38
CA THR A 360 12.67 2.31 -24.13
C THR A 360 12.69 1.98 -22.63
N VAL A 361 13.49 2.69 -21.83
CA VAL A 361 13.49 2.53 -20.35
C VAL A 361 12.17 3.00 -19.74
N THR A 362 11.63 4.14 -20.17
CA THR A 362 10.32 4.63 -19.71
C THR A 362 9.13 3.79 -20.17
N GLU A 363 9.27 3.02 -21.25
CA GLU A 363 8.23 2.12 -21.78
C GLU A 363 8.15 0.78 -21.03
N VAL A 364 9.06 0.50 -20.09
CA VAL A 364 9.00 -0.67 -19.21
C VAL A 364 7.91 -0.47 -18.15
N ASP A 365 6.66 -0.66 -18.58
CA ASP A 365 5.48 -0.63 -17.71
C ASP A 365 5.17 -2.04 -17.19
N VAL A 366 5.54 -2.31 -15.94
CA VAL A 366 5.33 -3.62 -15.32
C VAL A 366 4.02 -3.68 -14.52
N LEU A 367 3.33 -2.56 -14.33
CA LEU A 367 2.08 -2.53 -13.57
C LEU A 367 0.87 -2.64 -14.48
N LEU A 368 0.70 -3.81 -15.11
CA LEU A 368 -0.58 -4.36 -15.56
C LEU A 368 -1.57 -3.35 -16.18
N SER A 369 -1.07 -2.40 -16.96
CA SER A 369 -1.87 -1.81 -18.02
C SER A 369 -1.46 -2.53 -19.28
N ASN A 370 -2.11 -3.68 -19.57
CA ASN A 370 -2.24 -4.09 -20.96
C ASN A 370 -2.60 -2.80 -21.74
N PRO A 371 -1.92 -2.47 -22.84
CA PRO A 371 -2.22 -1.24 -23.57
C PRO A 371 -3.73 -1.10 -23.77
N GLU A 372 -4.27 0.13 -23.66
CA GLU A 372 -5.70 0.38 -23.87
C GLU A 372 -6.12 -0.34 -25.16
N PRO A 373 -7.16 -1.19 -25.12
CA PRO A 373 -7.55 -1.97 -26.30
C PRO A 373 -7.73 -1.04 -27.49
N LYS A 374 -7.13 -1.37 -28.64
CA LYS A 374 -7.23 -0.54 -29.85
C LYS A 374 -8.24 -1.11 -30.84
N THR A 375 -8.46 -2.41 -30.78
CA THR A 375 -9.37 -3.13 -31.66
C THR A 375 -10.60 -3.63 -30.92
N ARG A 376 -11.74 -3.75 -31.63
CA ARG A 376 -12.97 -4.32 -31.05
C ARG A 376 -12.73 -5.71 -30.45
N ALA A 377 -11.88 -6.54 -31.07
CA ALA A 377 -11.52 -7.86 -30.56
C ALA A 377 -10.81 -7.81 -29.20
N GLU A 378 -9.96 -6.81 -28.97
CA GLU A 378 -9.30 -6.60 -27.68
C GLU A 378 -10.29 -6.05 -26.62
N PHE A 379 -11.20 -5.15 -27.01
CA PHE A 379 -12.26 -4.68 -26.11
C PHE A 379 -13.16 -5.81 -25.63
N LEU A 380 -13.51 -6.74 -26.52
CA LEU A 380 -14.36 -7.90 -26.21
C LEU A 380 -13.76 -8.83 -25.14
N LYS A 381 -12.43 -8.83 -24.94
CA LYS A 381 -11.77 -9.56 -23.84
C LYS A 381 -12.19 -9.07 -22.45
N TYR A 382 -12.69 -7.83 -22.37
CA TYR A 382 -13.19 -7.20 -21.14
C TYR A 382 -14.72 -7.13 -21.12
N SER A 383 -15.40 -7.90 -21.98
CA SER A 383 -16.86 -7.86 -22.09
C SER A 383 -17.53 -8.22 -20.77
N GLN A 384 -18.51 -7.40 -20.39
CA GLN A 384 -19.33 -7.60 -19.20
C GLN A 384 -20.77 -7.81 -19.61
N GLU A 385 -21.40 -8.88 -19.11
CA GLU A 385 -22.85 -9.03 -19.23
C GLU A 385 -23.53 -8.07 -18.24
N ILE A 386 -24.35 -7.16 -18.78
CA ILE A 386 -25.05 -6.11 -18.03
C ILE A 386 -26.53 -6.43 -17.99
N THR A 387 -27.12 -6.41 -16.79
CA THR A 387 -28.56 -6.54 -16.56
C THR A 387 -29.09 -5.34 -15.79
N LEU A 388 -30.25 -4.82 -16.21
CA LEU A 388 -30.91 -3.68 -15.59
C LEU A 388 -31.57 -4.09 -14.28
N ASP A 389 -31.46 -3.23 -13.27
CA ASP A 389 -32.06 -3.43 -11.96
C ASP A 389 -33.52 -2.94 -11.94
N PRO A 390 -34.52 -3.85 -11.81
CA PRO A 390 -35.94 -3.47 -11.73
C PRO A 390 -36.26 -2.58 -10.53
N ASN A 391 -35.44 -2.59 -9.48
CA ASN A 391 -35.63 -1.76 -8.30
C ASN A 391 -35.27 -0.29 -8.56
N THR A 392 -34.43 -0.03 -9.56
CA THR A 392 -34.02 1.33 -9.95
C THR A 392 -34.87 1.89 -11.08
N ALA A 393 -35.45 1.03 -11.93
CA ALA A 393 -36.17 1.43 -13.13
C ALA A 393 -37.36 2.35 -12.87
N HIS A 394 -37.44 3.48 -13.57
CA HIS A 394 -38.61 4.34 -13.54
C HIS A 394 -39.90 3.58 -13.90
N SER A 395 -41.05 3.95 -13.33
CA SER A 395 -42.37 3.31 -13.55
C SER A 395 -42.89 3.38 -14.99
N ASN A 396 -42.21 4.12 -15.87
CA ASN A 396 -42.51 4.21 -17.30
C ASN A 396 -41.46 3.49 -18.16
N LEU A 397 -40.69 2.57 -17.57
CA LEU A 397 -39.77 1.70 -18.29
C LEU A 397 -40.21 0.25 -18.14
N LEU A 398 -40.39 -0.45 -19.26
CA LEU A 398 -40.53 -1.90 -19.27
C LEU A 398 -39.16 -2.54 -19.48
N LEU A 399 -38.74 -3.35 -18.50
CA LEU A 399 -37.58 -4.21 -18.64
C LEU A 399 -37.97 -5.55 -19.28
N SER A 400 -37.22 -5.97 -20.30
CA SER A 400 -37.45 -7.21 -21.04
C SER A 400 -36.12 -7.85 -21.48
N ASP A 401 -36.17 -9.00 -22.18
CA ASP A 401 -34.98 -9.73 -22.65
C ASP A 401 -34.01 -10.07 -21.50
N GLY A 402 -34.55 -10.68 -20.43
CA GLY A 402 -33.78 -10.97 -19.21
C GLY A 402 -33.25 -9.71 -18.51
N ASN A 403 -34.04 -8.63 -18.53
CA ASN A 403 -33.68 -7.30 -18.05
C ASN A 403 -32.49 -6.65 -18.78
N ARG A 404 -32.16 -7.06 -20.01
CA ARG A 404 -31.14 -6.37 -20.81
C ARG A 404 -31.70 -5.23 -21.65
N ARG A 405 -33.01 -5.22 -21.89
CA ARG A 405 -33.70 -4.22 -22.71
C ARG A 405 -34.61 -3.35 -21.86
N ALA A 406 -34.54 -2.04 -22.07
CA ALA A 406 -35.51 -1.08 -21.56
C ALA A 406 -36.27 -0.42 -22.72
N THR A 407 -37.57 -0.29 -22.55
CA THR A 407 -38.49 0.38 -23.49
C THR A 407 -39.36 1.35 -22.72
N VAL A 408 -39.57 2.57 -23.24
CA VAL A 408 -40.47 3.55 -22.62
C VAL A 408 -41.93 3.12 -22.80
N THR A 409 -42.51 2.56 -21.73
CA THR A 409 -43.93 2.20 -21.65
C THR A 409 -44.34 2.08 -20.19
N LYS A 410 -45.61 2.32 -19.88
CA LYS A 410 -46.11 2.31 -18.50
C LYS A 410 -46.04 0.90 -17.92
N GLN A 411 -45.35 0.75 -16.80
CA GLN A 411 -45.17 -0.52 -16.11
C GLN A 411 -45.56 -0.39 -14.63
N HIS A 412 -46.10 -1.46 -14.06
CA HIS A 412 -46.49 -1.48 -12.65
C HIS A 412 -45.35 -2.10 -11.84
N TYR A 413 -44.54 -1.23 -11.21
CA TYR A 413 -43.54 -1.65 -10.24
C TYR A 413 -43.96 -1.30 -8.82
N SER A 414 -43.55 -2.13 -7.86
CA SER A 414 -43.65 -1.84 -6.43
C SER A 414 -42.84 -0.60 -6.07
N SER A 415 -43.31 0.16 -5.07
CA SER A 415 -42.54 1.28 -4.53
C SER A 415 -41.20 0.78 -3.96
N HIS A 416 -40.11 1.48 -4.28
CA HIS A 416 -38.76 1.12 -3.83
C HIS A 416 -37.92 2.39 -3.68
N THR A 417 -37.06 2.45 -2.65
CA THR A 417 -36.26 3.64 -2.33
C THR A 417 -35.23 3.98 -3.40
N ASP A 418 -34.70 2.96 -4.08
CA ASP A 418 -33.74 3.14 -5.18
C ASP A 418 -34.39 3.47 -6.54
N ARG A 419 -35.73 3.58 -6.63
CA ARG A 419 -36.44 3.80 -7.89
C ARG A 419 -36.33 5.25 -8.35
N PHE A 420 -35.90 5.47 -9.59
CA PHE A 420 -35.98 6.79 -10.19
C PHE A 420 -37.44 7.22 -10.39
N THR A 421 -37.78 8.44 -9.96
CA THR A 421 -39.15 8.98 -10.04
C THR A 421 -39.30 10.21 -10.92
N SER A 422 -38.22 10.95 -11.18
CA SER A 422 -38.27 12.20 -11.96
C SER A 422 -38.09 11.99 -13.46
N TYR A 423 -37.17 11.11 -13.86
CA TYR A 423 -36.77 10.89 -15.25
C TYR A 423 -36.80 9.40 -15.57
N TYR A 424 -36.95 9.06 -16.86
CA TYR A 424 -37.04 7.68 -17.36
C TYR A 424 -35.67 7.00 -17.34
N GLN A 425 -35.17 6.75 -16.13
CA GLN A 425 -33.83 6.26 -15.84
C GLN A 425 -33.85 4.86 -15.22
N VAL A 426 -32.77 4.12 -15.45
CA VAL A 426 -32.52 2.82 -14.83
C VAL A 426 -31.01 2.57 -14.74
N LEU A 427 -30.55 1.88 -13.70
CA LEU A 427 -29.16 1.42 -13.52
C LEU A 427 -29.05 -0.10 -13.69
N SER A 428 -27.83 -0.57 -13.94
CA SER A 428 -27.47 -1.98 -13.91
C SER A 428 -27.44 -2.54 -12.49
N ARG A 429 -27.54 -3.86 -12.38
CA ARG A 429 -27.31 -4.59 -11.12
C ARG A 429 -25.82 -4.77 -10.85
N GLU A 430 -25.04 -4.98 -11.90
CA GLU A 430 -23.63 -5.24 -11.83
C GLU A 430 -22.86 -3.96 -11.47
N SER A 431 -21.98 -4.11 -10.48
CA SER A 431 -21.00 -3.10 -10.11
C SER A 431 -19.79 -3.22 -11.03
N LEU A 432 -19.47 -2.14 -11.75
CA LEU A 432 -18.38 -2.06 -12.70
C LEU A 432 -17.13 -1.53 -12.02
N THR A 433 -16.14 -2.41 -11.87
CA THR A 433 -14.83 -2.14 -11.28
C THR A 433 -13.75 -2.77 -12.14
N GLY A 434 -12.58 -2.14 -12.23
CA GLY A 434 -11.51 -2.58 -13.14
C GLY A 434 -11.82 -2.24 -14.61
N ARG A 435 -11.40 -3.12 -15.53
CA ARG A 435 -11.61 -2.97 -16.97
C ARG A 435 -12.89 -3.67 -17.42
N CYS A 436 -13.83 -2.92 -17.95
CA CYS A 436 -15.13 -3.41 -18.41
C CYS A 436 -15.43 -2.86 -19.81
N TYR A 437 -16.07 -3.68 -20.63
CA TYR A 437 -16.56 -3.29 -21.94
C TYR A 437 -17.99 -3.81 -22.14
N TRP A 438 -18.88 -2.99 -22.69
CA TRP A 438 -20.21 -3.42 -23.09
C TRP A 438 -20.67 -2.64 -24.31
N GLU A 439 -21.65 -3.18 -25.04
CA GLU A 439 -22.24 -2.50 -26.19
C GLU A 439 -23.73 -2.30 -25.95
N VAL A 440 -24.23 -1.11 -26.23
CA VAL A 440 -25.65 -0.78 -26.19
C VAL A 440 -26.14 -0.54 -27.61
N LYS A 441 -27.17 -1.30 -28.01
CA LYS A 441 -27.90 -1.02 -29.24
C LYS A 441 -29.18 -0.28 -28.90
N TRP A 442 -29.44 0.82 -29.58
CA TRP A 442 -30.60 1.67 -29.33
C TRP A 442 -31.39 1.96 -30.62
N SER A 443 -32.67 2.27 -30.47
CA SER A 443 -33.56 2.64 -31.57
C SER A 443 -34.65 3.57 -31.06
N GLY A 444 -35.07 4.52 -31.89
CA GLY A 444 -36.14 5.48 -31.57
C GLY A 444 -35.81 6.87 -32.09
N THR A 445 -36.77 7.78 -31.99
CA THR A 445 -36.65 9.16 -32.49
C THR A 445 -36.23 10.15 -31.42
N GLY A 446 -36.41 9.85 -30.13
CA GLY A 446 -36.16 10.78 -29.03
C GLY A 446 -34.74 10.74 -28.47
N GLY A 447 -33.96 9.72 -28.83
CA GLY A 447 -32.58 9.54 -28.38
C GLY A 447 -32.47 8.85 -27.02
N VAL A 448 -31.24 8.45 -26.68
CA VAL A 448 -30.94 7.72 -25.43
C VAL A 448 -29.67 8.25 -24.78
N TYR A 449 -29.68 8.31 -23.46
CA TYR A 449 -28.44 8.44 -22.69
C TYR A 449 -27.88 7.08 -22.35
N ILE A 450 -26.62 6.89 -22.69
CA ILE A 450 -25.82 5.77 -22.23
C ILE A 450 -24.88 6.32 -21.18
N ALA A 451 -25.10 5.94 -19.93
CA ALA A 451 -24.45 6.55 -18.78
C ALA A 451 -23.65 5.53 -17.96
N VAL A 452 -22.75 6.06 -17.15
CA VAL A 452 -22.24 5.40 -15.95
C VAL A 452 -22.43 6.34 -14.77
N ALA A 453 -22.84 5.80 -13.62
CA ALA A 453 -23.10 6.59 -12.42
C ALA A 453 -22.68 5.86 -11.14
N TYR A 454 -22.36 6.62 -10.11
CA TYR A 454 -22.26 6.08 -8.76
C TYR A 454 -23.63 5.63 -8.24
N LYS A 455 -23.63 4.60 -7.39
CA LYS A 455 -24.87 4.08 -6.82
C LYS A 455 -25.63 5.14 -6.02
N ASN A 456 -24.93 6.07 -5.38
CA ASN A 456 -25.52 7.10 -4.52
C ASN A 456 -25.99 8.38 -5.26
N ILE A 457 -26.17 8.32 -6.58
CA ILE A 457 -26.88 9.37 -7.32
C ILE A 457 -28.33 9.50 -6.82
N SER A 458 -28.85 10.74 -6.75
CA SER A 458 -30.23 10.96 -6.29
C SER A 458 -31.23 10.26 -7.22
N ARG A 459 -32.32 9.74 -6.65
CA ARG A 459 -33.39 9.08 -7.41
C ARG A 459 -34.55 10.00 -7.79
N THR A 460 -34.59 11.18 -7.16
CA THR A 460 -35.65 12.17 -7.29
C THR A 460 -35.06 13.57 -7.33
N GLY A 461 -35.90 14.57 -7.63
CA GLY A 461 -35.51 15.97 -7.73
C GLY A 461 -35.33 16.45 -9.16
N SER A 462 -34.62 17.56 -9.29
CA SER A 462 -34.32 18.26 -10.55
C SER A 462 -33.26 17.55 -11.39
N LEU A 463 -33.06 18.02 -12.63
CA LEU A 463 -32.10 17.47 -13.58
C LEU A 463 -30.68 17.41 -13.00
N ASN A 464 -30.26 18.48 -12.32
CA ASN A 464 -28.91 18.59 -11.74
C ASN A 464 -28.72 17.71 -10.49
N GLU A 465 -29.79 17.14 -9.93
CA GLU A 465 -29.71 16.28 -8.75
C GLU A 465 -29.71 14.79 -9.13
N CYS A 466 -30.58 14.40 -10.06
CA CYS A 466 -30.83 12.98 -10.38
C CYS A 466 -30.62 12.60 -11.85
N GLY A 467 -30.47 13.56 -12.76
CA GLY A 467 -30.29 13.29 -14.19
C GLY A 467 -28.87 12.82 -14.52
N PHE A 468 -28.75 11.76 -15.31
CA PHE A 468 -27.45 11.27 -15.79
C PHE A 468 -26.72 12.32 -16.63
N GLY A 469 -25.45 12.59 -16.28
CA GLY A 469 -24.57 13.55 -16.94
C GLY A 469 -24.67 14.99 -16.42
N PHE A 470 -25.67 15.31 -15.60
CA PHE A 470 -25.95 16.66 -15.11
C PHE A 470 -25.49 16.91 -13.66
N ASN A 471 -24.70 16.00 -13.10
CA ASN A 471 -24.13 16.09 -11.75
C ASN A 471 -22.70 15.55 -11.72
N ASP A 472 -22.06 15.64 -10.55
CA ASP A 472 -20.72 15.13 -10.24
C ASP A 472 -20.67 13.61 -9.99
N LYS A 473 -21.81 12.92 -10.09
CA LYS A 473 -21.96 11.48 -9.83
C LYS A 473 -22.20 10.64 -11.08
N SER A 474 -22.27 11.26 -12.25
CA SER A 474 -22.59 10.55 -13.49
C SER A 474 -21.97 11.18 -14.74
N TRP A 475 -21.69 10.31 -15.71
CA TRP A 475 -21.17 10.67 -17.03
C TRP A 475 -22.02 9.97 -18.08
N ALA A 476 -22.48 10.70 -19.09
CA ALA A 476 -23.43 10.19 -20.05
C ALA A 476 -23.14 10.66 -21.48
N LEU A 477 -23.34 9.76 -22.43
CA LEU A 477 -23.40 10.08 -23.85
C LEU A 477 -24.86 10.09 -24.30
N ASN A 478 -25.37 11.24 -24.71
CA ASN A 478 -26.62 11.39 -25.44
C ASN A 478 -26.42 10.98 -26.90
N CYS A 479 -27.21 10.03 -27.36
CA CYS A 479 -27.25 9.59 -28.75
C CYS A 479 -28.60 9.98 -29.37
N HIS A 480 -28.60 10.85 -30.38
CA HIS A 480 -29.83 11.30 -31.05
C HIS A 480 -29.64 11.47 -32.57
N GLN A 481 -30.31 10.64 -33.38
CA GLN A 481 -30.45 10.74 -34.85
C GLN A 481 -29.24 11.32 -35.62
N ASN A 482 -28.02 10.87 -35.31
CA ASN A 482 -26.71 11.27 -35.89
C ASN A 482 -25.87 12.29 -35.11
N ASN A 483 -26.37 12.82 -34.00
CA ASN A 483 -25.62 13.70 -33.11
C ASN A 483 -25.30 13.00 -31.80
N PHE A 484 -24.11 13.31 -31.27
CA PHE A 484 -23.64 12.83 -29.98
C PHE A 484 -23.37 14.03 -29.08
N TYR A 485 -23.89 14.00 -27.87
CA TYR A 485 -23.54 14.99 -26.85
C TYR A 485 -23.02 14.27 -25.62
N PHE A 486 -21.82 14.61 -25.18
CA PHE A 486 -21.32 14.15 -23.90
C PHE A 486 -21.70 15.12 -22.80
N GLN A 487 -22.10 14.55 -21.67
CA GLN A 487 -22.50 15.28 -20.47
C GLN A 487 -21.80 14.68 -19.25
N GLY A 488 -21.12 15.54 -18.52
CA GLY A 488 -20.44 15.15 -17.29
C GLY A 488 -20.07 16.38 -16.47
N ASN A 489 -20.24 16.29 -15.15
CA ASN A 489 -19.91 17.36 -14.21
C ASN A 489 -20.60 18.71 -14.55
N GLY A 490 -21.83 18.67 -15.06
CA GLY A 490 -22.60 19.86 -15.43
C GLY A 490 -22.18 20.53 -16.74
N LEU A 491 -21.21 19.97 -17.48
CA LEU A 491 -20.77 20.45 -18.78
C LEU A 491 -21.37 19.58 -19.90
N SER A 492 -21.70 20.21 -21.03
CA SER A 492 -22.19 19.51 -22.23
C SER A 492 -21.37 19.88 -23.46
N PHE A 493 -20.95 18.86 -24.22
CA PHE A 493 -20.13 19.02 -25.42
C PHE A 493 -20.75 18.27 -26.59
N HIS A 494 -20.81 18.91 -27.76
CA HIS A 494 -21.13 18.24 -29.00
C HIS A 494 -19.93 17.39 -29.47
N ILE A 495 -20.20 16.16 -29.92
CA ILE A 495 -19.20 15.22 -30.40
C ILE A 495 -19.47 14.89 -31.86
N SER A 496 -18.44 15.05 -32.68
CA SER A 496 -18.45 14.61 -34.07
C SER A 496 -18.12 13.12 -34.17
N GLY A 497 -18.92 12.35 -34.91
CA GLY A 497 -18.64 10.94 -35.12
C GLY A 497 -19.59 10.29 -36.13
N PRO A 498 -19.23 9.10 -36.65
CA PRO A 498 -20.09 8.39 -37.60
C PRO A 498 -21.39 7.97 -36.90
N PRO A 499 -22.56 8.16 -37.52
CA PRO A 499 -23.82 7.71 -36.98
C PRO A 499 -23.80 6.21 -36.68
N SER A 500 -24.25 5.83 -35.48
CA SER A 500 -24.47 4.43 -35.15
C SER A 500 -25.59 4.24 -34.15
N SER A 501 -26.37 3.18 -34.38
CA SER A 501 -27.35 2.64 -33.43
C SER A 501 -26.71 1.75 -32.37
N ARG A 502 -25.38 1.53 -32.42
CA ARG A 502 -24.63 0.69 -31.49
C ARG A 502 -23.43 1.46 -30.94
N ILE A 503 -23.38 1.58 -29.62
CA ILE A 503 -22.32 2.28 -28.90
C ILE A 503 -21.57 1.30 -28.03
N GLY A 504 -20.25 1.26 -28.18
CA GLY A 504 -19.35 0.58 -27.26
C GLY A 504 -18.97 1.50 -26.13
N VAL A 505 -18.96 1.00 -24.91
CA VAL A 505 -18.48 1.73 -23.74
C VAL A 505 -17.36 0.91 -23.12
N TYR A 506 -16.22 1.55 -22.96
CA TYR A 506 -15.07 0.99 -22.26
C TYR A 506 -14.80 1.78 -21.00
N LEU A 507 -14.63 1.08 -19.89
CA LEU A 507 -14.26 1.63 -18.60
C LEU A 507 -12.96 0.98 -18.16
N ASP A 508 -11.94 1.77 -17.86
CA ASP A 508 -10.84 1.36 -16.99
C ASP A 508 -10.96 2.17 -15.69
N HIS A 509 -11.64 1.58 -14.72
CA HIS A 509 -11.92 2.21 -13.43
C HIS A 509 -10.64 2.58 -12.68
N ARG A 510 -9.60 1.73 -12.75
CA ARG A 510 -8.32 1.96 -12.05
C ARG A 510 -7.51 3.06 -12.72
N ALA A 511 -7.47 3.06 -14.05
CA ALA A 511 -6.77 4.09 -14.81
C ALA A 511 -7.57 5.40 -14.91
N GLY A 512 -8.83 5.42 -14.46
CA GLY A 512 -9.68 6.61 -14.55
C GLY A 512 -10.16 6.94 -15.96
N VAL A 513 -10.26 5.93 -16.83
CA VAL A 513 -10.63 6.10 -18.25
C VAL A 513 -12.07 5.65 -18.48
N LEU A 514 -12.87 6.49 -19.14
CA LEU A 514 -14.16 6.12 -19.70
C LEU A 514 -14.22 6.57 -21.15
N SER A 515 -14.37 5.61 -22.07
CA SER A 515 -14.35 5.85 -23.51
C SER A 515 -15.64 5.35 -24.16
N PHE A 516 -16.19 6.16 -25.06
CA PHE A 516 -17.38 5.84 -25.85
C PHE A 516 -16.98 5.68 -27.32
N TYR A 517 -17.52 4.65 -27.97
CA TYR A 517 -17.21 4.32 -29.36
C TYR A 517 -18.47 4.14 -30.18
N SER A 518 -18.47 4.68 -31.40
CA SER A 518 -19.45 4.34 -32.43
C SER A 518 -19.02 3.03 -33.08
N ILE A 519 -19.93 2.05 -33.11
CA ILE A 519 -19.67 0.73 -33.69
C ILE A 519 -20.49 0.58 -34.96
N SER A 520 -19.81 0.59 -36.10
CA SER A 520 -20.40 0.33 -37.41
C SER A 520 -19.64 -0.80 -38.10
N LYS A 521 -19.15 -0.60 -39.33
CA LYS A 521 -18.14 -1.48 -39.96
C LYS A 521 -16.79 -1.36 -39.25
N ILE A 522 -16.48 -0.16 -38.75
CA ILE A 522 -15.30 0.15 -37.96
C ILE A 522 -15.72 0.66 -36.57
N MET A 523 -14.83 0.51 -35.59
CA MET A 523 -15.00 1.04 -34.25
C MET A 523 -14.29 2.39 -34.17
N THR A 524 -15.04 3.46 -33.91
CA THR A 524 -14.52 4.83 -33.91
C THR A 524 -14.71 5.46 -32.54
N LEU A 525 -13.64 5.98 -31.94
CA LEU A 525 -13.71 6.71 -30.67
C LEU A 525 -14.56 7.97 -30.86
N LEU A 526 -15.59 8.12 -30.03
CA LEU A 526 -16.43 9.31 -29.96
C LEU A 526 -15.88 10.27 -28.91
N HIS A 527 -15.66 9.77 -27.69
CA HIS A 527 -15.22 10.61 -26.59
C HIS A 527 -14.49 9.78 -25.55
N ARG A 528 -13.54 10.43 -24.86
CA ARG A 528 -12.75 9.84 -23.78
C ARG A 528 -12.72 10.83 -22.62
N VAL A 529 -13.09 10.34 -21.45
CA VAL A 529 -13.01 11.03 -20.18
C VAL A 529 -11.84 10.45 -19.41
N GLN A 530 -11.00 11.34 -18.88
CA GLN A 530 -9.95 10.99 -17.93
C GLN A 530 -10.34 11.64 -16.59
N THR A 531 -10.69 10.84 -15.59
CA THR A 531 -11.11 11.33 -14.28
C THR A 531 -10.84 10.31 -13.17
N THR A 532 -10.88 10.73 -11.91
CA THR A 532 -10.71 9.83 -10.77
C THR A 532 -12.07 9.30 -10.31
N PHE A 533 -12.29 7.99 -10.45
CA PHE A 533 -13.49 7.35 -9.93
C PHE A 533 -13.32 6.97 -8.45
N THR A 534 -14.19 7.48 -7.59
CA THR A 534 -14.09 7.33 -6.13
C THR A 534 -14.93 6.17 -5.58
N GLN A 535 -15.88 5.66 -6.37
CA GLN A 535 -16.77 4.57 -6.02
C GLN A 535 -16.97 3.64 -7.22
N PRO A 536 -17.49 2.40 -7.01
CA PRO A 536 -17.91 1.55 -8.13
C PRO A 536 -18.98 2.22 -8.99
N LEU A 537 -18.90 2.00 -10.29
CA LEU A 537 -19.83 2.55 -11.28
C LEU A 537 -20.89 1.54 -11.67
N TYR A 538 -22.03 2.04 -12.13
CA TYR A 538 -23.14 1.24 -12.65
C TYR A 538 -23.53 1.79 -14.03
N ALA A 539 -23.76 0.91 -15.00
CA ALA A 539 -24.24 1.32 -16.31
C ALA A 539 -25.68 1.83 -16.21
N GLY A 540 -26.00 2.91 -16.90
CA GLY A 540 -27.30 3.56 -16.84
C GLY A 540 -27.88 3.84 -18.22
N LEU A 541 -29.21 3.84 -18.30
CA LEU A 541 -29.96 4.27 -19.48
C LEU A 541 -30.96 5.35 -19.08
N CYS A 542 -31.08 6.42 -19.88
CA CYS A 542 -32.17 7.40 -19.77
C CYS A 542 -32.81 7.65 -21.14
N PHE A 543 -34.12 7.86 -21.15
CA PHE A 543 -34.92 8.03 -22.37
C PHE A 543 -35.75 9.32 -22.34
N TYR A 544 -36.12 9.82 -23.53
CA TYR A 544 -36.91 11.04 -23.68
C TYR A 544 -38.33 10.80 -24.16
N GLN A 545 -38.52 9.96 -25.20
CA GLN A 545 -39.81 9.82 -25.87
C GLN A 545 -40.39 8.42 -25.71
N SER A 546 -41.73 8.37 -25.76
CA SER A 546 -42.49 7.12 -25.83
C SER A 546 -42.27 6.46 -27.18
N THR A 547 -41.29 5.55 -27.26
CA THR A 547 -40.99 4.55 -28.33
C THR A 547 -39.50 4.22 -28.34
N ASP A 548 -38.66 5.00 -27.64
CA ASP A 548 -37.23 4.73 -27.55
C ASP A 548 -36.96 3.41 -26.81
N THR A 549 -36.04 2.61 -27.36
CA THR A 549 -35.58 1.37 -26.75
C THR A 549 -34.07 1.31 -26.76
N ALA A 550 -33.49 0.71 -25.73
CA ALA A 550 -32.08 0.36 -25.70
C ALA A 550 -31.87 -1.01 -25.07
N VAL A 551 -30.89 -1.75 -25.59
CA VAL A 551 -30.55 -3.10 -25.15
C VAL A 551 -29.05 -3.24 -24.96
N PHE A 552 -28.65 -3.76 -23.80
CA PHE A 552 -27.29 -4.25 -23.58
C PHE A 552 -27.08 -5.52 -24.40
N CYS A 553 -26.15 -5.46 -25.35
CA CYS A 553 -25.91 -6.56 -26.28
C CYS A 553 -25.24 -7.74 -25.57
N LYS A 554 -25.64 -8.96 -25.93
CA LYS A 554 -24.78 -10.12 -25.68
C LYS A 554 -23.58 -10.05 -26.59
N LEU A 555 -22.40 -10.08 -25.99
CA LEU A 555 -21.12 -10.07 -26.68
C LEU A 555 -20.57 -11.50 -26.61
N GLN A 556 -20.21 -12.05 -27.77
CA GLN A 556 -19.59 -13.36 -27.91
C GLN A 556 -18.11 -13.18 -28.23
#